data_AF-A0A101HR60-F1
#
_entry.id   AF-A0A101HR60-F1
#
_cell.length_a   1.000
_cell.length_b   1.000
_cell.length_c   1.000
_cell.angle_alpha   90.00
_cell.angle_beta   90.00
_cell.angle_gamma   90.00
#
_symmetry.space_group_name_H-M   'P 1'
#
loop_
_entity.id
_entity.type
_entity.pdbx_description
1 polymer ?
#
loop_
_entity_poly.entity_id
_entity_poly.type
_entity_poly.pdbx_seq_one_letter_code
_entity_poly.pdbx_strand_id
1 'polypeptide(L)'
;KNVFESDCPVAAAVARGGNKMLGLVRQNYEIRFYKRNNNENTVDCAVAKVDSQDLVQAKILEIGEITGVAEAEPGTVVQKSGRTSGISSGEIKSVGTTLQVEMGDEEKVWFTDQVVTEMSSQPGDSGSLVLDRDRKAVGLLFAGSDKMTVFNRITNVIDRLGVEF
;
A
#
# COMPACT_ATOMS: atom_id res chain seq x y z
N LYS A 1 12.84 -6.08 -7.61
CA LYS A 1 14.13 -5.88 -6.91
C LYS A 1 14.15 -4.43 -6.44
N ASN A 2 13.98 -4.21 -5.14
CA ASN A 2 13.75 -2.89 -4.56
C ASN A 2 15.08 -2.23 -4.19
N VAL A 3 15.23 -0.97 -4.57
CA VAL A 3 16.50 -0.26 -4.74
C VAL A 3 16.26 1.13 -4.12
N PHE A 4 16.74 1.35 -2.88
CA PHE A 4 16.53 2.54 -2.01
C PHE A 4 17.71 3.53 -2.03
N GLU A 5 17.60 4.84 -2.25
CA GLU A 5 18.79 5.71 -2.30
C GLU A 5 19.64 5.60 -1.02
N SER A 6 20.96 5.48 -1.13
CA SER A 6 21.80 5.06 0.00
C SER A 6 22.13 6.23 0.95
N ASP A 7 21.57 6.21 2.17
CA ASP A 7 22.01 7.06 3.30
C ASP A 7 23.40 6.68 3.88
N CYS A 8 24.12 5.78 3.22
CA CYS A 8 25.44 5.34 3.64
C CYS A 8 26.50 6.37 3.20
N PRO A 9 27.27 6.98 4.12
CA PRO A 9 28.29 7.97 3.77
C PRO A 9 29.34 7.44 2.78
N VAL A 10 29.66 6.14 2.87
CA VAL A 10 30.59 5.45 1.96
C VAL A 10 29.97 5.32 0.57
N ALA A 11 28.72 4.85 0.47
CA ALA A 11 28.03 4.72 -0.81
C ALA A 11 27.84 6.07 -1.51
N ALA A 12 27.51 7.13 -0.74
CA ALA A 12 27.41 8.49 -1.23
C ALA A 12 28.77 9.02 -1.74
N ALA A 13 29.86 8.73 -1.03
CA ALA A 13 31.20 9.11 -1.48
C ALA A 13 31.60 8.42 -2.79
N VAL A 14 31.30 7.13 -2.94
CA VAL A 14 31.57 6.36 -4.17
C VAL A 14 30.70 6.87 -5.33
N ALA A 15 29.40 7.12 -5.12
CA ALA A 15 28.52 7.72 -6.14
C ALA A 15 29.07 9.08 -6.60
N ARG A 16 29.44 9.96 -5.67
CA ARG A 16 30.00 11.29 -6.00
C ARG A 16 31.29 11.19 -6.82
N GLY A 17 32.21 10.31 -6.42
CA GLY A 17 33.46 10.08 -7.15
C GLY A 17 33.21 9.52 -8.56
N GLY A 18 32.34 8.52 -8.67
CA GLY A 18 31.95 7.91 -9.94
C GLY A 18 31.27 8.89 -10.89
N ASN A 19 30.31 9.68 -10.39
CA ASN A 19 29.59 10.69 -11.18
C ASN A 19 30.51 11.81 -11.65
N LYS A 20 31.50 12.20 -10.86
CA LYS A 20 32.52 13.18 -11.28
C LYS A 20 33.35 12.65 -12.45
N MET A 21 33.75 11.38 -12.42
CA MET A 21 34.49 10.75 -13.53
C MET A 21 33.61 10.52 -14.76
N LEU A 22 32.37 10.09 -14.57
CA LEU A 22 31.39 9.93 -15.65
C LEU A 22 31.08 11.25 -16.33
N GLY A 23 30.95 12.34 -15.59
CA GLY A 23 30.75 13.68 -16.15
C GLY A 23 31.87 14.12 -17.12
N LEU A 24 33.08 13.55 -17.01
CA LEU A 24 34.18 13.83 -17.93
C LEU A 24 34.08 13.05 -19.26
N VAL A 25 33.39 11.92 -19.29
CA VAL A 25 33.33 11.01 -20.45
C VAL A 25 31.94 11.02 -21.09
N ARG A 26 30.88 11.04 -20.28
CA ARG A 26 29.47 10.97 -20.67
C ARG A 26 28.59 11.76 -19.69
N GLN A 27 28.31 13.01 -20.02
CA GLN A 27 27.55 13.95 -19.17
C GLN A 27 26.09 13.54 -18.90
N ASN A 28 25.52 12.62 -19.69
CA ASN A 28 24.11 12.20 -19.57
C ASN A 28 23.90 10.96 -18.70
N TYR A 29 24.88 10.58 -17.86
CA TYR A 29 24.82 9.36 -17.06
C TYR A 29 25.11 9.65 -15.58
N GLU A 30 24.35 9.01 -14.70
CA GLU A 30 24.48 9.11 -13.25
C GLU A 30 24.47 7.71 -12.61
N ILE A 31 25.43 7.44 -11.75
CA ILE A 31 25.48 6.31 -10.81
C ILE A 31 24.80 6.74 -9.51
N ARG A 32 23.76 6.02 -9.12
CA ARG A 32 23.15 6.09 -7.79
C ARG A 32 23.30 4.74 -7.10
N PHE A 33 23.77 4.76 -5.85
CA PHE A 33 23.78 3.57 -5.02
C PHE A 33 22.51 3.49 -4.22
N TYR A 34 22.05 2.25 -4.09
CA TYR A 34 20.84 1.99 -3.37
C TYR A 34 21.01 0.95 -2.25
N LYS A 35 20.64 1.28 -1.00
CA LYS A 35 20.64 0.39 0.16
C LYS A 35 19.66 -0.73 -0.12
N ARG A 36 20.04 -1.99 0.08
CA ARG A 36 19.10 -3.12 0.01
C ARG A 36 18.61 -3.41 1.43
N ASN A 37 17.35 -3.11 1.74
CA ASN A 37 16.72 -3.66 2.94
C ASN A 37 16.28 -5.10 2.65
N ASN A 38 16.57 -6.00 3.59
CA ASN A 38 16.16 -7.41 3.49
C ASN A 38 14.74 -7.65 4.02
N ASN A 39 14.15 -6.67 4.71
CA ASN A 39 12.76 -6.69 5.18
C ASN A 39 11.93 -5.80 4.25
N GLU A 40 10.98 -6.41 3.57
CA GLU A 40 10.02 -5.74 2.68
C GLU A 40 8.82 -5.27 3.50
N ASN A 41 8.38 -4.02 3.30
CA ASN A 41 7.17 -3.52 3.95
C ASN A 41 5.96 -3.85 3.07
N THR A 42 5.29 -4.94 3.39
CA THR A 42 4.17 -5.47 2.60
C THR A 42 2.80 -5.01 3.09
N VAL A 43 2.70 -4.51 4.34
CA VAL A 43 1.44 -4.12 4.95
C VAL A 43 1.59 -2.92 5.88
N ASP A 44 0.56 -2.08 5.91
CA ASP A 44 0.31 -1.09 6.96
C ASP A 44 -1.02 -1.47 7.62
N CYS A 45 -0.96 -2.19 8.73
CA CYS A 45 -2.13 -2.78 9.35
C CYS A 45 -2.04 -2.80 10.87
N ALA A 46 -3.20 -2.70 11.51
CA ALA A 46 -3.38 -2.87 12.94
C ALA A 46 -4.71 -3.58 13.22
N VAL A 47 -4.82 -4.20 14.39
CA VAL A 47 -6.08 -4.76 14.90
C VAL A 47 -6.39 -4.13 16.25
N ALA A 48 -7.65 -3.80 16.46
CA ALA A 48 -8.14 -3.28 17.74
C ALA A 48 -8.91 -4.37 18.49
N LYS A 49 -8.65 -4.49 19.79
CA LYS A 49 -9.46 -5.33 20.67
C LYS A 49 -10.70 -4.55 21.10
N VAL A 50 -11.87 -5.14 20.94
CA VAL A 50 -13.14 -4.55 21.37
C VAL A 50 -13.38 -4.89 22.84
N ASP A 51 -13.90 -3.93 23.61
CA ASP A 51 -14.25 -4.13 25.03
C ASP A 51 -15.44 -5.08 25.21
N SER A 52 -16.41 -5.02 24.29
CA SER A 52 -17.59 -5.89 24.28
C SER A 52 -18.14 -6.09 22.87
N GLN A 53 -18.69 -7.27 22.58
CA GLN A 53 -19.12 -7.65 21.22
C GLN A 53 -20.34 -6.87 20.72
N ASP A 54 -21.19 -6.35 21.62
CA ASP A 54 -22.36 -5.54 21.27
C ASP A 54 -21.99 -4.17 20.69
N LEU A 55 -20.73 -3.72 20.83
CA LEU A 55 -20.22 -2.49 20.24
C LEU A 55 -19.94 -2.61 18.74
N VAL A 56 -19.90 -3.82 18.19
CA VAL A 56 -19.52 -4.07 16.80
C VAL A 56 -20.53 -4.95 16.09
N GLN A 57 -20.57 -4.84 14.77
CA GLN A 57 -21.37 -5.69 13.90
C GLN A 57 -20.46 -6.23 12.81
N ALA A 58 -20.65 -7.49 12.41
CA ALA A 58 -19.89 -8.13 11.33
C ALA A 58 -20.33 -7.64 9.93
N LYS A 59 -20.52 -6.33 9.77
CA LYS A 59 -20.99 -5.70 8.55
C LYS A 59 -20.24 -4.40 8.29
N ILE A 60 -19.99 -4.12 7.02
CA ILE A 60 -19.48 -2.84 6.56
C ILE A 60 -20.66 -1.92 6.24
N LEU A 61 -20.60 -0.69 6.72
CA LEU A 61 -21.65 0.31 6.48
C LEU A 61 -21.90 0.47 4.96
N GLU A 62 -23.18 0.48 4.56
CA GLU A 62 -23.66 0.57 3.16
C GLU A 62 -23.31 -0.61 2.22
N ILE A 63 -22.40 -1.52 2.60
CA ILE A 63 -22.04 -2.71 1.80
C ILE A 63 -22.70 -3.99 2.34
N GLY A 64 -22.67 -4.19 3.65
CA GLY A 64 -23.21 -5.38 4.32
C GLY A 64 -22.15 -6.35 4.82
N GLU A 65 -22.55 -7.60 5.01
CA GLU A 65 -21.70 -8.66 5.58
C GLU A 65 -20.63 -9.13 4.60
N ILE A 66 -19.46 -9.44 5.15
CA ILE A 66 -18.33 -10.00 4.43
C ILE A 66 -18.63 -11.48 4.15
N THR A 67 -18.42 -11.93 2.91
CA THR A 67 -18.79 -13.27 2.46
C THR A 67 -17.60 -14.22 2.32
N GLY A 68 -16.38 -13.72 2.54
CA GLY A 68 -15.14 -14.48 2.51
C GLY A 68 -13.95 -13.61 2.12
N VAL A 69 -12.91 -14.27 1.59
CA VAL A 69 -11.66 -13.65 1.14
C VAL A 69 -11.44 -13.98 -0.33
N ALA A 70 -10.90 -13.03 -1.09
CA ALA A 70 -10.56 -13.19 -2.50
C ALA A 70 -9.17 -12.60 -2.79
N GLU A 71 -8.51 -13.14 -3.81
CA GLU A 71 -7.25 -12.59 -4.32
C GLU A 71 -7.49 -11.30 -5.10
N ALA A 72 -6.49 -10.41 -5.06
CA ALA A 72 -6.49 -9.21 -5.88
C ALA A 72 -6.02 -9.52 -7.30
N GLU A 73 -6.86 -9.25 -8.30
CA GLU A 73 -6.57 -9.47 -9.71
C GLU A 73 -6.80 -8.18 -10.53
N PRO A 74 -5.92 -7.84 -11.49
CA PRO A 74 -6.17 -6.73 -12.40
C PRO A 74 -7.49 -6.87 -13.16
N GLY A 75 -8.25 -5.78 -13.29
CA GLY A 75 -9.57 -5.77 -13.92
C GLY A 75 -10.73 -6.07 -12.97
N THR A 76 -10.47 -6.55 -11.75
CA THR A 76 -11.52 -6.78 -10.75
C THR A 76 -12.05 -5.44 -10.23
N VAL A 77 -13.38 -5.31 -10.22
CA VAL A 77 -14.06 -4.16 -9.62
C VAL A 77 -14.16 -4.36 -8.12
N VAL A 78 -13.60 -3.40 -7.38
CA VAL A 78 -13.63 -3.37 -5.91
C VAL A 78 -14.38 -2.15 -5.40
N GLN A 79 -14.77 -2.22 -4.14
CA GLN A 79 -15.51 -1.19 -3.42
C GLN A 79 -15.03 -1.07 -1.97
N LYS A 80 -15.21 0.11 -1.37
CA LYS A 80 -14.91 0.36 0.03
C LYS A 80 -15.94 1.33 0.62
N SER A 81 -16.16 1.24 1.93
CA SER A 81 -16.85 2.27 2.71
C SER A 81 -15.83 2.97 3.62
N GLY A 82 -15.70 4.28 3.47
CA GLY A 82 -14.75 5.12 4.19
C GLY A 82 -15.43 6.26 4.92
N ARG A 83 -14.86 6.67 6.06
CA ARG A 83 -15.42 7.74 6.89
C ARG A 83 -15.58 9.06 6.12
N THR A 84 -14.61 9.38 5.26
CA THR A 84 -14.53 10.68 4.60
C THR A 84 -15.21 10.65 3.24
N SER A 85 -14.87 9.68 2.39
CA SER A 85 -15.41 9.62 1.02
C SER A 85 -16.68 8.76 0.88
N GLY A 86 -17.18 8.14 1.95
CA GLY A 86 -18.32 7.24 1.91
C GLY A 86 -18.04 6.00 1.06
N ILE A 87 -19.03 5.56 0.28
CA ILE A 87 -18.85 4.48 -0.70
C ILE A 87 -18.10 4.99 -1.93
N SER A 88 -17.00 4.31 -2.26
CA SER A 88 -16.37 4.44 -3.57
C SER A 88 -16.08 3.05 -4.15
N SER A 89 -15.96 3.00 -5.46
CA SER A 89 -15.61 1.79 -6.20
C SER A 89 -14.69 2.13 -7.35
N GLY A 90 -13.94 1.13 -7.81
CA GLY A 90 -12.94 1.29 -8.86
C GLY A 90 -12.42 -0.04 -9.34
N GLU A 91 -11.67 -0.03 -10.43
CA GLU A 91 -11.05 -1.21 -11.01
C GLU A 91 -9.59 -1.33 -10.59
N ILE A 92 -9.18 -2.54 -10.18
CA ILE A 92 -7.78 -2.84 -9.90
C ILE A 92 -6.96 -2.69 -11.19
N LYS A 93 -5.94 -1.83 -11.15
CA LYS A 93 -5.04 -1.59 -12.28
C LYS A 93 -3.74 -2.37 -12.19
N SER A 94 -3.22 -2.55 -10.99
CA SER A 94 -2.01 -3.33 -10.80
C SER A 94 -2.00 -4.01 -9.44
N VAL A 95 -1.30 -5.14 -9.40
CA VAL A 95 -1.08 -5.96 -8.22
C VAL A 95 0.42 -6.26 -8.16
N GLY A 96 1.02 -6.36 -6.97
CA GLY A 96 2.46 -6.58 -6.84
C GLY A 96 3.29 -5.30 -7.00
N THR A 97 2.67 -4.13 -6.83
CA THR A 97 3.29 -2.83 -7.08
C THR A 97 4.24 -2.46 -5.95
N THR A 98 5.41 -1.91 -6.29
CA THR A 98 6.30 -1.27 -5.32
C THR A 98 6.24 0.25 -5.52
N LEU A 99 5.93 0.97 -4.46
CA LEU A 99 5.76 2.42 -4.50
C LEU A 99 6.20 3.07 -3.19
N GLN A 100 6.42 4.36 -3.24
CA GLN A 100 6.77 5.17 -2.08
C GLN A 100 5.52 5.92 -1.63
N VAL A 101 5.21 5.84 -0.34
CA VAL A 101 4.11 6.56 0.32
C VAL A 101 4.70 7.59 1.26
N GLU A 102 4.14 8.79 1.25
CA GLU A 102 4.45 9.84 2.22
C GLU A 102 3.65 9.58 3.50
N MET A 103 4.36 9.35 4.59
CA MET A 103 3.85 9.04 5.92
C MET A 103 4.22 10.21 6.84
N GLY A 104 3.23 11.00 7.30
CA GLY A 104 3.48 12.10 8.25
C GLY A 104 4.37 13.23 7.70
N ASP A 105 5.06 13.93 8.62
CA ASP A 105 5.89 15.12 8.33
C ASP A 105 7.16 14.77 7.51
N GLU A 106 6.98 14.57 6.20
CA GLU A 106 8.02 14.35 5.18
C GLU A 106 8.73 12.99 5.20
N GLU A 107 8.28 12.01 6.00
CA GLU A 107 8.85 10.66 5.95
C GLU A 107 8.29 9.89 4.76
N LYS A 108 9.16 9.42 3.86
CA LYS A 108 8.74 8.63 2.70
C LYS A 108 9.12 7.16 2.87
N VAL A 109 8.12 6.30 2.98
CA VAL A 109 8.28 4.87 3.23
C VAL A 109 7.97 4.07 1.96
N TRP A 110 8.83 3.11 1.64
CA TRP A 110 8.60 2.18 0.53
C TRP A 110 7.72 1.03 0.96
N PHE A 111 6.70 0.73 0.15
CA PHE A 111 5.84 -0.44 0.27
C PHE A 111 5.94 -1.31 -0.97
N THR A 112 5.87 -2.61 -0.79
CA THR A 112 6.04 -3.63 -1.84
C THR A 112 4.86 -4.58 -1.84
N ASP A 113 4.57 -5.22 -2.96
CA ASP A 113 3.42 -6.12 -3.10
C ASP A 113 2.06 -5.44 -2.85
N GLN A 114 1.93 -4.20 -3.30
CA GLN A 114 0.73 -3.38 -3.14
C GLN A 114 -0.23 -3.52 -4.33
N VAL A 115 -1.49 -3.24 -4.08
CA VAL A 115 -2.54 -3.20 -5.09
C VAL A 115 -2.94 -1.75 -5.35
N VAL A 116 -3.06 -1.37 -6.62
CA VAL A 116 -3.48 -0.04 -7.06
C VAL A 116 -4.80 -0.15 -7.79
N THR A 117 -5.75 0.71 -7.43
CA THR A 117 -7.08 0.78 -8.04
C THR A 117 -7.45 2.21 -8.41
N GLU A 118 -8.22 2.37 -9.48
CA GLU A 118 -8.87 3.63 -9.87
C GLU A 118 -10.13 3.88 -9.02
N MET A 119 -9.92 3.95 -7.71
CA MET A 119 -10.96 4.22 -6.73
C MET A 119 -10.56 5.46 -5.94
N SER A 120 -11.52 6.36 -5.70
CA SER A 120 -11.29 7.54 -4.88
C SER A 120 -11.17 7.17 -3.40
N SER A 121 -10.24 7.82 -2.70
CA SER A 121 -10.10 7.79 -1.25
C SER A 121 -9.55 9.10 -0.71
N GLN A 122 -9.86 9.40 0.54
CA GLN A 122 -9.46 10.64 1.20
C GLN A 122 -8.83 10.37 2.57
N PRO A 123 -8.05 11.33 3.11
CA PRO A 123 -7.54 11.25 4.46
C PRO A 123 -8.64 10.86 5.46
N GLY A 124 -8.39 9.80 6.23
CA GLY A 124 -9.34 9.21 7.17
C GLY A 124 -10.19 8.05 6.62
N ASP A 125 -10.00 7.65 5.37
CA ASP A 125 -10.48 6.35 4.86
C ASP A 125 -9.45 5.22 5.08
N SER A 126 -8.24 5.55 5.53
CA SER A 126 -7.22 4.56 5.90
C SER A 126 -7.79 3.59 6.94
N GLY A 127 -7.56 2.29 6.73
CA GLY A 127 -8.17 1.21 7.50
C GLY A 127 -9.48 0.68 6.92
N SER A 128 -10.06 1.29 5.88
CA SER A 128 -11.21 0.73 5.19
C SER A 128 -10.88 -0.61 4.53
N LEU A 129 -11.72 -1.61 4.78
CA LEU A 129 -11.66 -2.87 4.06
C LEU A 129 -12.13 -2.67 2.62
N VAL A 130 -11.37 -3.20 1.68
CA VAL A 130 -11.67 -3.21 0.25
C VAL A 130 -12.24 -4.57 -0.12
N LEU A 131 -13.41 -4.59 -0.75
CA LEU A 131 -14.13 -5.80 -1.11
C LEU A 131 -14.38 -5.87 -2.61
N ASP A 132 -14.53 -7.08 -3.15
CA ASP A 132 -15.08 -7.27 -4.49
C ASP A 132 -16.61 -7.06 -4.51
N ARG A 133 -17.24 -7.30 -5.68
CA ARG A 133 -18.70 -7.21 -5.84
C ARG A 133 -19.47 -8.29 -5.09
N ASP A 134 -18.84 -9.43 -4.80
CA ASP A 134 -19.42 -10.53 -4.02
C ASP A 134 -19.28 -10.31 -2.51
N ARG A 135 -18.68 -9.18 -2.10
CA ARG A 135 -18.34 -8.81 -0.71
C ARG A 135 -17.28 -9.71 -0.07
N LYS A 136 -16.38 -10.27 -0.88
CA LYS A 136 -15.18 -10.91 -0.37
C LYS A 136 -14.12 -9.85 -0.12
N ALA A 137 -13.42 -9.94 1.00
CA ALA A 137 -12.31 -9.06 1.32
C ALA A 137 -11.16 -9.29 0.32
N VAL A 138 -10.62 -8.20 -0.23
CA VAL A 138 -9.53 -8.20 -1.22
C VAL A 138 -8.32 -7.41 -0.70
N GLY A 139 -8.54 -6.40 0.14
CA GLY A 139 -7.43 -5.66 0.72
C GLY A 139 -7.78 -4.67 1.83
N LEU A 140 -6.74 -4.01 2.33
CA LEU A 140 -6.82 -2.99 3.38
C LEU A 140 -6.25 -1.66 2.87
N LEU A 141 -7.09 -0.63 2.81
CA LEU A 141 -6.71 0.70 2.34
C LEU A 141 -5.75 1.36 3.34
N PHE A 142 -4.60 1.84 2.87
CA PHE A 142 -3.68 2.62 3.72
C PHE A 142 -3.27 3.96 3.10
N ALA A 143 -3.25 4.07 1.77
CA ALA A 143 -2.87 5.29 1.07
C ALA A 143 -3.75 5.55 -0.15
N GLY A 144 -3.86 6.81 -0.56
CA GLY A 144 -4.60 7.14 -1.77
C GLY A 144 -4.89 8.64 -1.94
N SER A 145 -5.72 8.92 -2.92
CA SER A 145 -6.11 10.24 -3.40
C SER A 145 -7.51 10.19 -3.99
N ASP A 146 -8.04 11.34 -4.41
CA ASP A 146 -9.36 11.44 -5.05
C ASP A 146 -9.52 10.60 -6.33
N LYS A 147 -8.43 10.07 -6.90
CA LYS A 147 -8.46 9.29 -8.15
C LYS A 147 -7.93 7.86 -8.03
N MET A 148 -6.96 7.66 -7.15
CA MET A 148 -6.24 6.40 -7.03
C MET A 148 -6.17 5.99 -5.57
N THR A 149 -6.39 4.72 -5.31
CA THR A 149 -6.23 4.12 -3.98
C THR A 149 -5.19 3.02 -4.05
N VAL A 150 -4.36 2.96 -3.01
CA VAL A 150 -3.39 1.91 -2.78
C VAL A 150 -3.80 1.15 -1.52
N PHE A 151 -3.87 -0.17 -1.64
CA PHE A 151 -4.23 -1.04 -0.53
C PHE A 151 -3.31 -2.25 -0.45
N ASN A 152 -3.13 -2.75 0.77
CA ASN A 152 -2.38 -3.98 1.00
C ASN A 152 -3.24 -5.19 0.60
N ARG A 153 -2.63 -6.27 0.08
CA ARG A 153 -3.35 -7.53 -0.14
C ARG A 153 -3.89 -8.05 1.19
N ILE A 154 -5.13 -8.52 1.18
CA ILE A 154 -5.78 -9.00 2.39
C ILE A 154 -5.08 -10.23 2.99
N THR A 155 -4.52 -11.11 2.15
CA THR A 155 -3.79 -12.30 2.59
C THR A 155 -2.56 -11.94 3.41
N ASN A 156 -1.76 -10.96 2.96
CA ASN A 156 -0.63 -10.45 3.73
C ASN A 156 -1.06 -9.85 5.08
N VAL A 157 -2.20 -9.17 5.13
CA VAL A 157 -2.75 -8.57 6.36
C VAL A 157 -3.18 -9.66 7.34
N ILE A 158 -3.93 -10.66 6.86
CA ILE A 158 -4.37 -11.83 7.62
C ILE A 158 -3.16 -12.54 8.25
N ASP A 159 -2.16 -12.87 7.44
CA ASP A 159 -0.96 -13.58 7.90
C ASP A 159 -0.19 -12.76 8.93
N ARG A 160 -0.10 -11.43 8.73
CA ARG A 160 0.67 -10.55 9.61
C ARG A 160 0.02 -10.33 10.97
N LEU A 161 -1.32 -10.32 11.02
CA LEU A 161 -2.12 -10.09 12.23
C LEU A 161 -2.56 -11.38 12.90
N GLY A 162 -2.57 -12.52 12.19
CA GLY A 162 -3.08 -13.79 12.69
C GLY A 162 -4.59 -13.78 12.93
N VAL A 163 -5.36 -13.23 11.99
CA VAL A 163 -6.83 -13.09 12.07
C VAL A 163 -7.54 -13.91 11.00
N GLU A 164 -8.84 -14.18 11.19
CA GLU A 164 -9.67 -14.95 10.25
C GLU A 164 -10.96 -14.18 9.94
N PHE A 165 -11.57 -14.45 8.77
CA PHE A 165 -12.82 -13.86 8.28
C PHE A 165 -13.97 -14.87 8.33
#